data_AF-A0A841IRC7-F1
#
_entry.id   AF-A0A841IRC7-F1
#
_cell.length_a   1.000
_cell.length_b   1.000
_cell.length_c   1.000
_cell.angle_alpha   90.00
_cell.angle_beta   90.00
_cell.angle_gamma   90.00
#
_symmetry.space_group_name_H-M   'P 1'
#
loop_
_entity.id
_entity.type
_entity.pdbx_description
1 polymer ?
#
loop_
_entity_poly.entity_id
_entity_poly.type
_entity_poly.pdbx_seq_one_letter_code
_entity_poly.pdbx_strand_id
1 'polypeptide(L)'
;MRRPIGIATKGPGVMRRQIEHLIRLSTTKDNITLQIIPFEVGAHAAEAGSFTLLRYSDYELADMVYLERLHDGELNDKRSVVEAYTKAMTRLSVSAATPDETVELLKGVLADLPRSEST
;
A
#
# COMPACT_ATOMS: atom_id res chain seq x y z
N MET A 1 12.17 -0.13 8.80
CA MET A 1 11.89 -0.59 10.20
C MET A 1 10.70 -1.54 10.18
N ARG A 2 10.76 -2.70 10.88
CA ARG A 2 9.65 -3.65 11.07
C ARG A 2 9.18 -3.66 12.54
N ARG A 3 8.96 -2.49 13.11
CA ARG A 3 8.55 -2.36 14.53
C ARG A 3 7.05 -2.10 14.61
N PRO A 4 6.29 -2.86 15.42
CA PRO A 4 4.88 -2.56 15.67
C PRO A 4 4.74 -1.12 16.20
N ILE A 5 3.88 -0.32 15.57
CA ILE A 5 3.50 1.00 16.09
C ILE A 5 2.17 0.82 16.82
N GLY A 6 2.21 0.99 18.13
CA GLY A 6 1.06 0.78 19.03
C GLY A 6 1.51 0.55 20.47
N ILE A 7 0.59 0.68 21.43
CA ILE A 7 0.84 0.39 22.85
C ILE A 7 1.48 -1.00 22.95
N ALA A 8 2.64 -1.13 23.60
CA ALA A 8 3.41 -2.37 23.75
C ALA A 8 2.55 -3.58 24.21
N THR A 9 1.42 -3.30 24.87
CA THR A 9 0.44 -4.26 25.38
C THR A 9 -0.54 -4.83 24.32
N LYS A 10 -0.63 -4.29 23.09
CA LYS A 10 -1.47 -4.87 22.00
C LYS A 10 -0.72 -5.84 21.09
N GLY A 11 0.54 -6.13 21.40
CA GLY A 11 1.26 -7.37 21.08
C GLY A 11 1.53 -7.72 19.60
N PRO A 12 2.41 -8.70 19.36
CA PRO A 12 2.64 -9.32 18.05
C PRO A 12 1.36 -9.85 17.37
N GLY A 13 0.37 -10.25 18.17
CA GLY A 13 -0.89 -10.83 17.68
C GLY A 13 -1.71 -9.88 16.80
N VAL A 14 -1.70 -8.56 17.05
CA VAL A 14 -2.42 -7.61 16.19
C VAL A 14 -1.74 -7.49 14.82
N MET A 15 -0.43 -7.24 14.80
CA MET A 15 0.34 -7.11 13.56
C MET A 15 0.29 -8.40 12.73
N ARG A 16 0.37 -9.55 13.40
CA ARG A 16 0.15 -10.87 12.81
C ARG A 16 -1.21 -10.96 12.11
N ARG A 17 -2.31 -10.65 12.80
CA ARG A 17 -3.66 -10.69 12.21
C ARG A 17 -3.83 -9.69 11.06
N GLN A 18 -3.20 -8.52 11.12
CA GLN A 18 -3.22 -7.55 10.03
C GLN A 18 -2.52 -8.09 8.78
N ILE A 19 -1.35 -8.69 8.93
CA ILE A 19 -0.62 -9.29 7.80
C ILE A 19 -1.40 -10.48 7.23
N GLU A 20 -1.92 -11.36 8.07
CA GLU A 20 -2.80 -12.47 7.65
C GLU A 20 -4.04 -11.94 6.91
N HIS A 21 -4.59 -10.80 7.34
CA HIS A 21 -5.70 -10.15 6.65
C HIS A 21 -5.31 -9.62 5.27
N LEU A 22 -4.16 -8.95 5.14
CA LEU A 22 -3.65 -8.44 3.87
C LEU A 22 -3.41 -9.58 2.87
N ILE A 23 -2.75 -10.67 3.29
CA ILE A 23 -2.54 -11.87 2.47
C ILE A 23 -3.88 -12.45 2.02
N ARG A 24 -4.87 -12.53 2.93
CA ARG A 24 -6.20 -13.04 2.57
C ARG A 24 -6.88 -12.15 1.53
N LEU A 25 -6.84 -10.83 1.71
CA LEU A 25 -7.46 -9.92 0.74
C LEU A 25 -6.79 -10.04 -0.63
N SER A 26 -5.46 -10.06 -0.70
CA SER A 26 -4.73 -10.13 -1.96
C SER A 26 -4.87 -11.45 -2.70
N THR A 27 -5.24 -12.54 -2.02
CA THR A 27 -5.38 -13.88 -2.62
C THR A 27 -6.82 -14.31 -2.88
N THR A 28 -7.81 -13.63 -2.28
CA THR A 28 -9.23 -14.03 -2.37
C THR A 28 -10.14 -13.00 -3.04
N LYS A 29 -9.63 -11.80 -3.35
CA LYS A 29 -10.40 -10.71 -3.94
C LYS A 29 -9.81 -10.32 -5.29
N ASP A 30 -10.56 -10.56 -6.36
CA ASP A 30 -10.14 -10.26 -7.74
C ASP A 30 -10.03 -8.76 -8.01
N ASN A 31 -10.64 -7.92 -7.17
CA ASN A 31 -10.61 -6.46 -7.28
C ASN A 31 -9.54 -5.79 -6.41
N ILE A 32 -8.64 -6.56 -5.78
CA ILE A 32 -7.58 -6.05 -4.91
C ILE A 32 -6.23 -6.59 -5.36
N THR A 33 -5.36 -5.68 -5.81
CA THR A 33 -3.94 -5.98 -6.05
C THR A 33 -3.11 -5.30 -4.96
N LEU A 34 -2.35 -6.09 -4.21
CA LEU A 34 -1.43 -5.58 -3.19
C LEU A 34 0.01 -5.72 -3.68
N GLN A 35 0.77 -4.63 -3.61
CA GLN A 35 2.19 -4.63 -3.95
C GLN A 35 2.99 -3.89 -2.87
N ILE A 36 4.22 -4.35 -2.62
CA ILE A 36 5.16 -3.75 -1.67
C ILE A 36 6.43 -3.34 -2.42
N ILE A 37 6.93 -2.13 -2.16
CA ILE A 37 8.27 -1.73 -2.60
C ILE A 37 9.27 -2.17 -1.52
N PRO A 38 10.22 -3.08 -1.82
CA PRO A 38 11.26 -3.46 -0.88
C PRO A 38 12.16 -2.27 -0.53
N PHE A 39 12.66 -2.22 0.71
CA PHE A 39 13.54 -1.14 1.17
C PHE A 39 14.84 -1.02 0.34
N GLU A 40 15.28 -2.13 -0.26
CA GLU A 40 16.51 -2.20 -1.08
C GLU A 40 16.41 -1.37 -2.38
N VAL A 41 15.20 -1.02 -2.81
CA VAL A 41 14.96 -0.22 -4.03
C VAL A 41 15.38 1.25 -3.83
N GLY A 42 15.59 1.71 -2.59
CA GLY A 42 16.02 3.09 -2.30
C GLY A 42 14.91 4.13 -2.52
N ALA A 43 15.31 5.38 -2.83
CA ALA A 43 14.37 6.50 -3.00
C ALA A 43 13.38 6.21 -4.15
N HIS A 44 12.11 6.00 -3.81
CA HIS A 44 11.04 5.74 -4.76
C HIS A 44 10.16 6.98 -4.95
N ALA A 45 9.44 7.07 -6.08
CA ALA A 45 8.63 8.24 -6.44
C ALA A 45 7.57 8.67 -5.40
N ALA A 46 7.21 7.82 -4.44
CA ALA A 46 6.30 8.11 -3.33
C ALA A 46 6.95 8.85 -2.14
N GLU A 47 8.20 9.32 -2.25
CA GLU A 47 8.78 10.22 -1.23
C GLU A 47 7.95 11.50 -1.03
N ALA A 48 7.14 11.88 -2.02
CA ALA A 48 6.22 13.03 -1.94
C ALA A 48 4.99 12.80 -1.05
N GLY A 49 4.77 11.57 -0.54
CA GLY A 49 3.64 11.21 0.32
C GLY A 49 2.64 10.25 -0.32
N SER A 50 1.62 9.88 0.45
CA SER A 50 0.53 9.00 -0.01
C SER A 50 -0.45 9.75 -0.91
N PHE A 51 -0.89 9.10 -1.98
CA PHE A 51 -1.92 9.61 -2.87
C PHE A 51 -2.84 8.46 -3.33
N THR A 52 -4.03 8.82 -3.80
CA THR A 52 -4.98 7.89 -4.43
C THR A 52 -5.32 8.39 -5.83
N LEU A 53 -5.15 7.53 -6.83
CA LEU A 53 -5.56 7.82 -8.21
C LEU A 53 -6.90 7.14 -8.49
N LEU A 54 -7.92 7.94 -8.79
CA LEU A 54 -9.26 7.50 -9.15
C LEU A 54 -9.37 7.51 -10.67
N ARG A 55 -9.56 6.33 -11.26
CA ARG A 55 -9.75 6.18 -12.71
C ARG A 55 -11.10 5.56 -13.00
N TYR A 56 -11.79 6.11 -13.97
CA TYR A 56 -13.14 5.68 -14.34
C TYR A 56 -13.13 4.96 -15.68
N SER A 57 -13.96 3.94 -15.84
CA SER A 57 -14.15 3.27 -17.14
C SER A 57 -14.99 4.12 -18.10
N ASP A 58 -15.78 5.05 -17.55
CA ASP A 58 -16.55 6.02 -18.30
C ASP A 58 -15.66 7.19 -18.72
N TYR A 59 -15.56 7.43 -20.03
CA TYR A 59 -14.71 8.45 -20.62
C TYR A 59 -15.26 9.87 -20.40
N GLU A 60 -16.51 10.02 -19.98
CA GLU A 60 -17.10 11.32 -19.62
C GLU A 60 -16.67 11.79 -18.22
N LEU A 61 -16.18 10.88 -17.38
CA LEU A 61 -15.66 11.19 -16.06
C LEU A 61 -14.16 11.45 -16.12
N ALA A 62 -13.73 12.59 -15.57
CA ALA A 62 -12.32 12.90 -15.43
C ALA A 62 -11.67 12.00 -14.37
N ASP A 63 -10.51 11.42 -14.70
CA ASP A 63 -9.62 10.82 -13.70
C ASP A 63 -9.24 11.88 -12.65
N MET A 64 -9.16 11.49 -11.38
CA MET A 64 -8.89 12.41 -10.27
C MET A 64 -7.76 11.89 -9.39
N VAL A 65 -7.03 12.80 -8.77
CA VAL A 65 -6.05 12.48 -7.74
C VAL A 65 -6.55 13.03 -6.41
N TYR A 66 -6.54 12.17 -5.40
CA TYR A 66 -6.73 12.58 -4.01
C TYR A 66 -5.39 12.59 -3.28
N LEU A 67 -5.07 13.74 -2.68
CA LEU A 67 -3.87 13.96 -1.89
C LEU A 67 -4.27 14.14 -0.43
N GLU A 68 -3.88 13.17 0.40
CA GLU A 68 -4.07 13.25 1.85
C GLU A 68 -3.05 14.23 2.44
N ARG A 69 -3.52 15.17 3.27
CA ARG A 69 -2.67 16.09 4.03
C ARG A 69 -3.02 16.00 5.51
N LEU A 70 -2.21 16.65 6.35
CA LEU A 70 -2.34 16.54 7.81
C LEU A 70 -3.70 16.97 8.38
N HIS A 71 -4.39 17.91 7.72
CA HIS A 71 -5.62 18.52 8.24
C HIS A 71 -6.79 18.50 7.24
N ASP A 72 -6.51 18.18 5.98
CA ASP A 72 -7.45 18.19 4.88
C ASP A 72 -7.04 17.17 3.81
N GLY A 73 -7.86 17.03 2.78
CA GLY A 73 -7.55 16.29 1.59
C GLY A 73 -7.90 17.13 0.37
N GLU A 74 -7.06 17.08 -0.66
CA GLU A 74 -7.31 17.78 -1.92
C GLU A 74 -7.69 16.76 -3.00
N LEU A 75 -8.88 16.91 -3.57
CA LEU A 75 -9.26 16.24 -4.80
C LEU A 75 -8.94 17.16 -5.99
N ASN A 76 -8.19 16.65 -6.95
CA ASN A 76 -7.72 17.44 -8.09
C ASN A 76 -7.91 16.67 -9.40
N ASP A 77 -8.61 17.29 -10.34
CA ASP A 77 -8.92 16.76 -11.68
C ASP A 77 -8.14 17.48 -12.80
N LYS A 78 -7.21 18.39 -12.45
CA LYS A 78 -6.39 19.08 -13.44
C LYS A 78 -5.54 18.05 -14.19
N ARG A 79 -5.75 17.97 -15.50
CA ARG A 79 -5.06 17.02 -16.38
C ARG A 79 -3.55 16.91 -16.14
N SER A 80 -2.84 18.03 -16.02
CA SER A 80 -1.39 18.02 -15.78
C SER A 80 -0.99 17.41 -14.44
N VAL A 81 -1.81 17.58 -13.41
CA VAL A 81 -1.62 16.96 -12.08
C VAL A 81 -1.88 15.46 -12.17
N VAL A 82 -3.02 15.07 -12.75
CA VAL A 82 -3.40 13.66 -12.93
C VAL A 82 -2.35 12.89 -13.75
N GLU A 83 -1.84 13.49 -14.83
CA GLU A 83 -0.78 12.90 -15.66
C GLU A 83 0.53 12.69 -14.87
N ALA A 84 0.89 13.63 -13.99
CA ALA A 84 2.08 13.51 -13.15
C ALA A 84 1.96 12.35 -12.15
N TYR A 85 0.83 12.23 -11.46
CA TYR A 85 0.58 11.14 -10.51
C TYR A 85 0.36 9.79 -11.19
N THR A 86 -0.19 9.77 -12.40
CA THR A 86 -0.26 8.55 -13.22
C THR A 86 1.14 8.03 -13.54
N LYS A 87 2.07 8.91 -13.95
CA LYS A 87 3.47 8.55 -14.17
C LYS A 87 4.14 8.07 -12.90
N ALA A 88 3.85 8.69 -11.75
CA ALA A 88 4.35 8.24 -10.46
C ALA A 88 3.84 6.84 -10.12
N MET A 89 2.53 6.58 -10.25
CA MET A 89 1.93 5.27 -10.05
C MET A 89 2.57 4.20 -10.94
N THR A 90 2.76 4.48 -12.23
CA THR A 90 3.45 3.55 -13.15
C THR A 90 4.87 3.22 -12.68
N ARG A 91 5.64 4.22 -12.25
CA ARG A 91 7.00 4.00 -11.73
C ARG A 91 6.98 3.17 -10.45
N LEU A 92 6.05 3.45 -9.54
CA LEU A 92 5.88 2.69 -8.31
C LEU A 92 5.53 1.23 -8.60
N SER A 93 4.61 0.97 -9.54
CA SER A 93 4.25 -0.40 -9.94
C SER A 93 5.41 -1.18 -10.54
N VAL A 94 6.31 -0.52 -11.30
CA VAL A 94 7.52 -1.15 -11.87
C VAL A 94 8.56 -1.46 -10.79
N SER A 95 8.68 -0.59 -9.79
CA SER A 95 9.64 -0.75 -8.69
C SER A 95 9.15 -1.67 -7.57
N ALA A 96 7.84 -1.88 -7.46
CA ALA A 96 7.26 -2.75 -6.45
C ALA A 96 7.45 -4.22 -6.82
N ALA A 97 7.55 -5.08 -5.80
CA ALA A 97 7.45 -6.51 -5.98
C ALA A 97 6.13 -6.86 -6.69
N THR A 98 6.15 -7.90 -7.50
CA THR A 98 4.92 -8.42 -8.13
C THR A 98 3.90 -8.82 -7.06
N PRO A 99 2.61 -8.98 -7.43
CA PRO A 99 1.57 -9.39 -6.46
C PRO A 99 1.92 -10.70 -5.73
N ASP A 100 2.47 -11.69 -6.45
CA ASP A 100 2.86 -12.98 -5.86
C ASP A 100 4.09 -12.83 -4.95
N GLU A 101 5.13 -12.10 -5.38
CA GLU A 101 6.29 -11.80 -4.54
C GLU A 101 5.90 -11.01 -3.28
N THR A 102 4.90 -10.13 -3.39
CA THR A 102 4.36 -9.38 -2.25
C THR A 102 3.74 -10.30 -1.21
N VAL A 103 3.01 -11.34 -1.64
CA VAL A 103 2.48 -12.36 -0.73
C VAL A 103 3.61 -13.10 -0.02
N GLU A 104 4.67 -13.48 -0.73
CA GLU A 104 5.82 -14.16 -0.14
C GLU A 104 6.59 -13.26 0.84
N LEU A 105 6.76 -11.98 0.51
CA LEU A 105 7.34 -10.99 1.42
C LEU A 105 6.52 -10.86 2.71
N LEU A 106 5.18 -10.80 2.61
CA LEU A 106 4.29 -10.73 3.77
C LEU A 106 4.35 -12.01 4.62
N LYS A 107 4.42 -13.19 3.99
CA LYS A 107 4.63 -14.47 4.71
C LYS A 107 5.98 -14.49 5.44
N GLY A 108 7.04 -13.96 4.83
CA GLY A 108 8.34 -13.79 5.48
C GLY A 108 8.25 -12.90 6.72
N VAL A 109 7.60 -11.73 6.62
CA VAL A 109 7.38 -10.85 7.79
C VAL A 109 6.57 -11.57 8.87
N LEU A 110 5.54 -12.34 8.49
CA LEU A 110 4.71 -13.09 9.42
C LEU A 110 5.49 -14.19 10.17
N ALA A 111 6.47 -14.81 9.53
CA ALA A 111 7.36 -15.80 10.15
C ALA A 111 8.32 -15.17 11.17
N ASP A 112 8.78 -13.94 10.89
CA ASP A 112 9.67 -13.18 11.77
C ASP A 112 8.96 -12.59 13.00
N LEU A 113 7.62 -12.49 12.97
CA LEU A 113 6.85 -11.98 14.10
C LEU A 113 6.74 -13.03 15.22
N PRO A 114 6.92 -12.63 16.49
CA PRO A 114 6.75 -13.54 17.62
C PRO A 114 5.34 -14.16 17.59
N ARG A 115 5.24 -15.45 17.90
CA ARG A 115 3.93 -16.10 18.08
C ARG A 115 3.25 -15.46 19.29
N SER A 116 1.99 -15.07 19.16
CA SER A 116 1.23 -14.61 20.32
C SER A 116 1.09 -15.77 21.29
N GLU A 117 1.48 -15.57 22.55
CA GLU A 117 1.16 -16.53 23.61
C GLU A 117 -0.37 -16.60 23.74
N SER A 118 -0.90 -17.81 23.60
CA SER A 118 -2.32 -18.11 23.76
C SER A 118 -2.74 -17.71 25.18
N THR A 119 -3.59 -16.70 25.32
CA THR A 119 -4.36 -16.46 26.54
C THR A 119 -5.84 -16.64 26.21
#